data_AF-A0A957PJK5-F1
#
_entry.id   AF-A0A957PJK5-F1
#
_cell.length_a   1.000
_cell.length_b   1.000
_cell.length_c   1.000
_cell.angle_alpha   90.00
_cell.angle_beta   90.00
_cell.angle_gamma   90.00
#
_symmetry.space_group_name_H-M   'P 1'
#
loop_
_entity.id
_entity.type
_entity.pdbx_description
1 polymer ?
#
loop_
_entity_poly.entity_id
_entity_poly.type
_entity_poly.pdbx_seq_one_letter_code
_entity_poly.pdbx_strand_id
1 'polypeptide(L)'
;GRNAGEHSYWNFDRLMKEFQSRSGNAISATGAIYAIRRSLFDPVPGGVTDDFTISTGVIEKGYRLVFASAAQAFEPASSSNSDEFGRKVRIITRGLRAVIVRRKLLNPFRYGFYSFQLFSHKVLRRLVVIPLLLLLVINPLLVLRSVFYQATMLAQLVFYGMAVVGFYAKSERIKQNKLITIPAFFCMVNGAALMATINVLRGHRIERWEPKRVEVETSETADAGGIMPDAKGV
;
A
#
# COMPACT_ATOMS: atom_id res chain seq x y z
N GLY A 1 6.46 17.06 18.83
CA GLY A 1 6.12 17.73 17.55
C GLY A 1 5.76 16.77 16.43
N ARG A 2 6.71 15.95 15.92
CA ARG A 2 6.47 14.97 14.83
C ARG A 2 6.06 13.56 15.32
N ASN A 3 6.52 13.14 16.49
CA ASN A 3 6.31 11.77 17.00
C ASN A 3 4.90 11.48 17.53
N ALA A 4 4.13 12.49 17.97
CA ALA A 4 2.82 12.24 18.59
C ALA A 4 1.77 11.72 17.58
N GLY A 5 1.77 12.27 16.36
CA GLY A 5 0.85 11.83 15.30
C GLY A 5 1.21 10.46 14.74
N GLU A 6 2.50 10.21 14.53
CA GLU A 6 3.01 8.91 14.09
C GLU A 6 2.73 7.83 15.15
N HIS A 7 3.03 8.11 16.42
CA HIS A 7 2.76 7.20 17.52
C HIS A 7 1.25 6.92 17.70
N SER A 8 0.40 7.94 17.53
CA SER A 8 -1.06 7.76 17.57
C SER A 8 -1.57 6.88 16.42
N TYR A 9 -1.04 7.08 15.20
CA TYR A 9 -1.36 6.23 14.05
C TYR A 9 -0.92 4.78 14.26
N TRP A 10 0.30 4.56 14.76
CA TRP A 10 0.80 3.22 15.07
C TRP A 10 0.00 2.53 16.17
N ASN A 11 -0.40 3.26 17.21
CA ASN A 11 -1.28 2.73 18.26
C ASN A 11 -2.63 2.30 17.68
N PHE A 12 -3.22 3.11 16.81
CA PHE A 12 -4.48 2.77 16.14
C PHE A 12 -4.33 1.52 15.25
N ASP A 13 -3.25 1.42 14.47
CA ASP A 13 -3.00 0.25 13.63
C ASP A 13 -2.79 -1.03 14.46
N ARG A 14 -2.07 -0.95 15.59
CA ARG A 14 -1.90 -2.08 16.53
C ARG A 14 -3.23 -2.53 17.11
N LEU A 15 -4.03 -1.59 17.62
CA LEU A 15 -5.35 -1.85 18.18
C LEU A 15 -6.27 -2.51 17.15
N MET A 16 -6.25 -2.02 15.90
CA MET A 16 -7.00 -2.61 14.79
C MET A 16 -6.57 -4.06 14.51
N LYS A 17 -5.26 -4.34 14.46
CA LYS A 17 -4.73 -5.70 14.26
C LYS A 17 -5.07 -6.63 15.41
N GLU A 18 -5.08 -6.13 16.64
CA GLU A 18 -5.49 -6.88 17.81
C GLU A 18 -6.97 -7.27 17.74
N PHE A 19 -7.86 -6.34 17.38
CA PHE A 19 -9.27 -6.66 17.17
C PHE A 19 -9.51 -7.63 16.00
N GLN A 20 -8.73 -7.52 14.91
CA GLN A 20 -8.78 -8.51 13.83
C GLN A 20 -8.37 -9.90 14.33
N SER A 21 -7.26 -10.00 15.07
CA SER A 21 -6.81 -11.26 15.68
C SER A 21 -7.87 -11.85 16.62
N ARG A 22 -8.48 -11.03 17.48
CA ARG A 22 -9.55 -11.43 18.41
C ARG A 22 -10.83 -11.87 17.71
N SER A 23 -11.17 -11.27 16.58
CA SER A 23 -12.34 -11.66 15.75
C SER A 23 -12.11 -12.92 14.92
N GLY A 24 -10.91 -13.50 14.97
CA GLY A 24 -10.60 -14.82 14.40
C GLY A 24 -9.23 -14.83 13.73
N ASN A 25 -9.03 -13.93 12.77
CA ASN A 25 -7.82 -13.84 11.97
C ASN A 25 -7.43 -12.38 11.69
N ALA A 26 -6.14 -12.08 11.78
CA ALA A 26 -5.59 -10.88 11.14
C ALA A 26 -5.82 -10.93 9.63
N ILE A 27 -6.02 -9.78 8.99
CA ILE A 27 -6.34 -9.73 7.54
C ILE A 27 -5.16 -10.21 6.68
N SER A 28 -3.94 -9.84 7.06
CA SER A 28 -2.69 -10.31 6.45
C SER A 28 -1.52 -9.99 7.37
N ALA A 29 -0.41 -10.71 7.20
CA ALA A 29 0.85 -10.33 7.81
C ALA A 29 1.36 -8.98 7.29
N THR A 30 2.25 -8.35 8.07
CA THR A 30 3.07 -7.23 7.60
C THR A 30 4.33 -7.78 6.93
N GLY A 31 4.76 -7.19 5.82
CA GLY A 31 6.01 -7.56 5.15
C GLY A 31 7.26 -7.36 6.02
N ALA A 32 7.18 -6.51 7.05
CA ALA A 32 8.31 -6.22 7.94
C ALA A 32 8.71 -7.40 8.83
N ILE A 33 7.73 -8.16 9.37
CA ILE A 33 7.97 -9.31 10.24
C ILE A 33 6.74 -10.21 10.34
N TYR A 34 6.93 -11.50 10.10
CA TYR A 34 5.95 -12.55 10.35
C TYR A 34 6.62 -13.92 10.44
N ALA A 35 5.94 -14.88 11.08
CA ALA A 35 6.40 -16.25 11.21
C ALA A 35 5.27 -17.22 10.89
N ILE A 36 5.58 -18.31 10.19
CA ILE A 36 4.66 -19.41 9.92
C ILE A 36 5.37 -20.75 10.12
N ARG A 37 4.60 -21.81 10.36
CA ARG A 37 5.15 -23.18 10.38
C ARG A 37 5.59 -23.56 8.97
N ARG A 38 6.76 -24.22 8.84
CA ARG A 38 7.30 -24.69 7.56
C ARG A 38 6.30 -25.54 6.77
N SER A 39 5.54 -26.41 7.44
CA SER A 39 4.51 -27.25 6.81
C SER A 39 3.33 -26.47 6.21
N LEU A 40 3.15 -25.21 6.57
CA LEU A 40 2.07 -24.36 6.07
C LEU A 40 2.51 -23.48 4.89
N PHE A 41 3.80 -23.41 4.59
CA PHE A 41 4.34 -22.64 3.48
C PHE A 41 3.94 -23.26 2.14
N ASP A 42 3.53 -22.42 1.20
CA ASP A 42 3.37 -22.74 -0.22
C ASP A 42 4.23 -21.79 -1.05
N PRO A 43 4.79 -22.24 -2.19
CA PRO A 43 5.46 -21.35 -3.12
C PRO A 43 4.59 -20.18 -3.55
N VAL A 44 5.17 -18.97 -3.59
CA VAL A 44 4.45 -17.74 -3.95
C VAL A 44 4.36 -17.62 -5.48
N PRO A 45 3.15 -17.51 -6.07
CA PRO A 45 3.01 -17.28 -7.50
C PRO A 45 3.66 -15.97 -7.98
N GLY A 46 4.00 -15.88 -9.25
CA GLY A 46 4.54 -14.66 -9.84
C GLY A 46 3.55 -13.49 -9.81
N GLY A 47 4.04 -12.30 -9.47
CA GLY A 47 3.31 -11.03 -9.54
C GLY A 47 2.19 -10.83 -8.51
N VAL A 48 2.26 -11.51 -7.37
CA VAL A 48 1.46 -11.21 -6.17
C VAL A 48 2.34 -10.67 -5.05
N THR A 49 1.76 -10.10 -4.00
CA THR A 49 2.53 -9.79 -2.79
C THR A 49 2.71 -11.06 -1.96
N ASP A 50 3.95 -11.33 -1.58
CA ASP A 50 4.39 -12.51 -0.85
C ASP A 50 3.82 -12.56 0.57
N ASP A 51 3.95 -11.45 1.31
CA ASP A 51 3.43 -11.26 2.66
C ASP A 51 1.95 -11.69 2.79
N PHE A 52 1.09 -11.19 1.90
CA PHE A 52 -0.32 -11.51 1.84
C PHE A 52 -0.53 -12.96 1.42
N THR A 53 0.15 -13.42 0.37
CA THR A 53 -0.10 -14.76 -0.20
C THR A 53 0.30 -15.88 0.74
N ILE A 54 1.42 -15.72 1.46
CA ILE A 54 1.91 -16.68 2.45
C ILE A 54 1.00 -16.65 3.67
N SER A 55 0.77 -15.47 4.26
CA SER A 55 0.00 -15.36 5.50
C SER A 55 -1.46 -15.78 5.35
N THR A 56 -2.11 -15.46 4.23
CA THR A 56 -3.49 -15.90 3.98
C THR A 56 -3.58 -17.37 3.55
N GLY A 57 -2.50 -17.96 3.05
CA GLY A 57 -2.41 -19.41 2.79
C GLY A 57 -2.56 -20.25 4.06
N VAL A 58 -2.06 -19.75 5.20
CA VAL A 58 -2.28 -20.36 6.53
C VAL A 58 -3.77 -20.47 6.84
N ILE A 59 -4.53 -19.41 6.58
CA ILE A 59 -5.99 -19.35 6.79
C ILE A 59 -6.72 -20.27 5.82
N GLU A 60 -6.28 -20.31 4.54
CA GLU A 60 -6.87 -21.20 3.54
C GLU A 60 -6.76 -22.68 3.96
N LYS A 61 -5.65 -23.04 4.62
CA LYS A 61 -5.38 -24.37 5.20
C LYS A 61 -6.09 -24.63 6.55
N GLY A 62 -6.91 -23.71 7.04
CA GLY A 62 -7.71 -23.88 8.27
C GLY A 62 -6.99 -23.50 9.57
N TYR A 63 -5.82 -22.88 9.50
CA TYR A 63 -5.11 -22.37 10.67
C TYR A 63 -5.42 -20.90 10.92
N ARG A 64 -5.14 -20.43 12.15
CA ARG A 64 -5.34 -19.02 12.50
C ARG A 64 -4.12 -18.18 12.21
N LEU A 65 -4.35 -16.99 11.64
CA LEU A 65 -3.35 -15.93 11.56
C LEU A 65 -3.57 -14.95 12.71
N VAL A 66 -2.66 -14.92 13.68
CA VAL A 66 -2.80 -14.10 14.89
C VAL A 66 -1.79 -12.96 14.91
N PHE A 67 -2.19 -11.84 15.50
CA PHE A 67 -1.30 -10.71 15.75
C PHE A 67 -0.51 -10.94 17.04
N ALA A 68 0.83 -10.85 16.95
CA ALA A 68 1.73 -10.94 18.09
C ALA A 68 2.15 -9.53 18.53
N SER A 69 1.51 -8.99 19.57
CA SER A 69 1.73 -7.61 20.04
C SER A 69 3.14 -7.34 20.58
N ALA A 70 3.84 -8.37 21.06
CA ALA A 70 5.21 -8.27 21.55
C ALA A 70 6.28 -8.28 20.43
N ALA A 71 5.91 -8.65 19.19
CA ALA A 71 6.84 -8.70 18.07
C ALA A 71 7.14 -7.28 17.55
N GLN A 72 8.42 -6.94 17.46
CA GLN A 72 8.89 -5.62 17.02
C GLN A 72 9.83 -5.77 15.82
N ALA A 73 9.66 -4.89 14.84
CA ALA A 73 10.55 -4.75 13.69
C ALA A 73 10.85 -3.28 13.45
N PHE A 74 12.08 -2.97 13.09
CA PHE A 74 12.56 -1.62 12.82
C PHE A 74 13.01 -1.55 11.37
N GLU A 75 12.39 -0.65 10.60
CA GLU A 75 12.76 -0.39 9.21
C GLU A 75 13.33 1.03 9.09
N PRO A 76 14.40 1.25 8.30
CA PRO A 76 14.89 2.59 8.03
C PRO A 76 13.85 3.38 7.23
N ALA A 77 13.64 4.64 7.61
CA ALA A 77 12.76 5.54 6.89
C ALA A 77 13.34 5.82 5.49
N SER A 78 12.78 5.21 4.44
CA SER A 78 13.21 5.46 3.07
C SER A 78 12.83 6.88 2.64
N SER A 79 13.80 7.68 2.19
CA SER A 79 13.65 9.11 1.86
C SER A 79 13.45 9.41 0.36
N SER A 80 13.29 8.40 -0.50
CA SER A 80 13.17 8.63 -1.95
C SER A 80 11.71 8.83 -2.38
N ASN A 81 11.34 10.08 -2.63
CA ASN A 81 10.04 10.50 -3.18
C ASN A 81 9.92 10.31 -4.71
N SER A 82 10.98 9.86 -5.40
CA SER A 82 10.95 9.76 -6.88
C SER A 82 10.24 8.48 -7.34
N ASP A 83 8.97 8.62 -7.70
CA ASP A 83 7.99 7.60 -8.14
C ASP A 83 7.11 6.97 -7.04
N GLU A 84 6.49 7.80 -6.19
CA GLU A 84 5.49 7.30 -5.22
C GLU A 84 4.24 6.73 -5.92
N PHE A 85 3.75 7.40 -6.98
CA PHE A 85 2.57 6.95 -7.72
C PHE A 85 2.77 5.57 -8.34
N GLY A 86 3.85 5.36 -9.11
CA GLY A 86 4.16 4.07 -9.71
C GLY A 86 4.38 2.99 -8.66
N ARG A 87 5.06 3.31 -7.55
CA ARG A 87 5.17 2.39 -6.40
C ARG A 87 3.81 1.97 -5.86
N LYS A 88 2.86 2.91 -5.66
CA LYS A 88 1.50 2.58 -5.21
C LYS A 88 0.75 1.75 -6.24
N VAL A 89 0.82 2.07 -7.54
CA VAL A 89 0.22 1.26 -8.61
C VAL A 89 0.74 -0.17 -8.55
N ARG A 90 2.05 -0.37 -8.41
CA ARG A 90 2.68 -1.70 -8.33
C ARG A 90 2.20 -2.49 -7.10
N ILE A 91 2.27 -1.89 -5.91
CA ILE A 91 1.83 -2.52 -4.65
C ILE A 91 0.34 -2.87 -4.71
N ILE A 92 -0.48 -1.96 -5.23
CA ILE A 92 -1.92 -2.18 -5.34
C ILE A 92 -2.21 -3.29 -6.36
N THR A 93 -1.58 -3.27 -7.53
CA THR A 93 -1.77 -4.32 -8.57
C THR A 93 -1.44 -5.70 -8.01
N ARG A 94 -0.26 -5.86 -7.40
CA ARG A 94 0.17 -7.14 -6.80
C ARG A 94 -0.78 -7.60 -5.69
N GLY A 95 -1.26 -6.68 -4.84
CA GLY A 95 -2.18 -7.00 -3.76
C GLY A 95 -3.57 -7.42 -4.24
N LEU A 96 -4.13 -6.75 -5.26
CA LEU A 96 -5.42 -7.15 -5.86
C LEU A 96 -5.31 -8.52 -6.51
N ARG A 97 -4.21 -8.78 -7.23
CA ARG A 97 -3.95 -10.08 -7.82
C ARG A 97 -3.79 -11.18 -6.75
N ALA A 98 -3.15 -10.87 -5.62
CA ALA A 98 -3.02 -11.81 -4.51
C ALA A 98 -4.40 -12.23 -3.95
N VAL A 99 -5.35 -11.28 -3.85
CA VAL A 99 -6.74 -11.57 -3.48
C VAL A 99 -7.42 -12.47 -4.51
N ILE A 100 -7.20 -12.24 -5.81
CA ILE A 100 -7.76 -13.09 -6.88
C ILE A 100 -7.20 -14.52 -6.81
N VAL A 101 -5.89 -14.67 -6.60
CA VAL A 101 -5.25 -15.99 -6.42
C VAL A 101 -5.84 -16.71 -5.21
N ARG A 102 -6.08 -15.99 -4.11
CA ARG A 102 -6.69 -16.50 -2.88
C ARG A 102 -8.22 -16.30 -2.83
N ARG A 103 -8.91 -16.24 -3.97
CA ARG A 103 -10.35 -15.92 -4.06
C ARG A 103 -11.26 -16.84 -3.23
N LYS A 104 -10.82 -18.06 -2.92
CA LYS A 104 -11.57 -18.99 -2.07
C LYS A 104 -11.85 -18.40 -0.68
N LEU A 105 -10.93 -17.57 -0.16
CA LEU A 105 -11.07 -16.87 1.12
C LEU A 105 -12.21 -15.85 1.13
N LEU A 106 -12.73 -15.46 -0.04
CA LEU A 106 -13.89 -14.57 -0.16
C LEU A 106 -15.22 -15.30 -0.02
N ASN A 107 -15.22 -16.63 0.15
CA ASN A 107 -16.46 -17.40 0.37
C ASN A 107 -16.92 -17.30 1.84
N PRO A 108 -18.00 -16.55 2.15
CA PRO A 108 -18.47 -16.37 3.51
C PRO A 108 -19.00 -17.66 4.15
N PHE A 109 -19.47 -18.63 3.35
CA PHE A 109 -19.93 -19.91 3.87
C PHE A 109 -18.78 -20.78 4.39
N ARG A 110 -17.55 -20.53 3.94
CA ARG A 110 -16.38 -21.31 4.35
C ARG A 110 -15.53 -20.58 5.40
N TYR A 111 -15.40 -19.26 5.31
CA TYR A 111 -14.51 -18.47 6.17
C TYR A 111 -15.26 -17.41 7.01
N GLY A 112 -16.59 -17.37 6.97
CA GLY A 112 -17.42 -16.54 7.84
C GLY A 112 -17.08 -15.06 7.76
N PHE A 113 -16.93 -14.44 8.93
CA PHE A 113 -16.63 -13.01 9.06
C PHE A 113 -15.30 -12.60 8.42
N TYR A 114 -14.32 -13.50 8.35
CA TYR A 114 -13.03 -13.21 7.73
C TYR A 114 -13.16 -12.87 6.24
N SER A 115 -14.07 -13.53 5.52
CA SER A 115 -14.34 -13.20 4.11
C SER A 115 -14.83 -11.76 3.94
N PHE A 116 -15.69 -11.30 4.85
CA PHE A 116 -16.19 -9.92 4.85
C PHE A 116 -15.07 -8.92 5.17
N GLN A 117 -14.24 -9.20 6.19
CA GLN A 117 -13.08 -8.38 6.52
C GLN A 117 -12.12 -8.26 5.34
N LEU A 118 -11.78 -9.40 4.72
CA LEU A 118 -10.88 -9.44 3.58
C LEU A 118 -11.43 -8.64 2.39
N PHE A 119 -12.70 -8.86 2.05
CA PHE A 119 -13.37 -8.16 0.96
C PHE A 119 -13.40 -6.65 1.19
N SER A 120 -13.86 -6.20 2.36
CA SER A 120 -13.94 -4.78 2.69
C SER A 120 -12.57 -4.08 2.65
N HIS A 121 -11.57 -4.65 3.33
CA HIS A 121 -10.27 -4.00 3.52
C HIS A 121 -9.34 -4.08 2.31
N LYS A 122 -9.41 -5.14 1.50
CA LYS A 122 -8.49 -5.34 0.37
C LYS A 122 -9.13 -5.10 -0.99
N VAL A 123 -10.45 -5.27 -1.13
CA VAL A 123 -11.17 -5.05 -2.40
C VAL A 123 -11.92 -3.73 -2.36
N LEU A 124 -12.93 -3.60 -1.50
CA LEU A 124 -13.83 -2.44 -1.51
C LEU A 124 -13.08 -1.13 -1.30
N ARG A 125 -12.14 -1.08 -0.34
CA ARG A 125 -11.26 0.07 -0.10
C ARG A 125 -10.56 0.59 -1.37
N ARG A 126 -10.21 -0.31 -2.30
CA ARG A 126 -9.51 0.05 -3.56
C ARG A 126 -10.48 0.41 -4.68
N LEU A 127 -11.71 -0.09 -4.61
CA LEU A 127 -12.79 0.22 -5.55
C LEU A 127 -13.58 1.49 -5.18
N VAL A 128 -13.29 2.14 -4.03
CA VAL A 128 -13.89 3.43 -3.63
C VAL A 128 -13.77 4.50 -4.72
N VAL A 129 -12.76 4.42 -5.60
CA VAL A 129 -12.64 5.32 -6.75
C VAL A 129 -13.87 5.28 -7.68
N ILE A 130 -14.55 4.15 -7.81
CA ILE A 130 -15.72 3.99 -8.68
C ILE A 130 -16.90 4.86 -8.21
N PRO A 131 -17.42 4.73 -6.97
CA PRO A 131 -18.49 5.59 -6.50
C PRO A 131 -18.07 7.08 -6.45
N LEU A 132 -16.79 7.40 -6.23
CA LEU A 132 -16.33 8.79 -6.31
C LEU A 132 -16.44 9.38 -7.72
N LEU A 133 -16.08 8.60 -8.75
CA LEU A 133 -16.25 9.02 -10.15
C LEU A 133 -17.73 9.14 -10.52
N LEU A 134 -18.56 8.20 -10.08
CA LEU A 134 -20.01 8.27 -10.29
C LEU A 134 -20.60 9.52 -9.64
N LEU A 135 -20.21 9.85 -8.40
CA LEU A 135 -20.64 11.07 -7.73
C LEU A 135 -20.20 12.31 -8.50
N LEU A 136 -18.98 12.35 -9.04
CA LEU A 136 -18.50 13.48 -9.83
C LEU A 136 -19.34 13.73 -11.10
N VAL A 137 -19.90 12.68 -11.70
CA VAL A 137 -20.76 12.77 -12.89
C VAL A 137 -22.22 13.07 -12.53
N ILE A 138 -22.75 12.44 -11.50
CA ILE A 138 -24.16 12.55 -11.12
C ILE A 138 -24.47 13.90 -10.47
N ASN A 139 -23.56 14.43 -9.66
CA ASN A 139 -23.83 15.62 -8.87
C ASN A 139 -24.12 16.88 -9.70
N PRO A 140 -23.39 17.17 -10.80
CA PRO A 140 -23.77 18.24 -11.74
C PRO A 140 -25.18 18.11 -12.33
N LEU A 141 -25.66 16.88 -12.56
CA LEU A 141 -26.99 16.62 -13.13
C LEU A 141 -28.13 16.90 -12.13
N LEU A 142 -27.83 16.85 -10.83
CA LEU A 142 -28.79 17.03 -9.74
C LEU A 142 -28.67 18.40 -9.06
N VAL A 143 -27.69 19.22 -9.43
CA VAL A 143 -27.37 20.48 -8.74
C VAL A 143 -28.55 21.45 -8.64
N LEU A 144 -29.45 21.46 -9.62
CA LEU A 144 -30.64 22.33 -9.64
C LEU A 144 -31.83 21.75 -8.85
N ARG A 145 -31.75 20.52 -8.35
CA ARG A 145 -32.87 19.83 -7.69
C ARG A 145 -33.01 20.20 -6.21
N SER A 146 -31.92 20.52 -5.53
CA SER A 146 -31.92 20.83 -4.09
C SER A 146 -30.66 21.57 -3.66
N VAL A 147 -30.78 22.40 -2.61
CA VAL A 147 -29.64 23.04 -1.92
C VAL A 147 -28.63 21.99 -1.43
N PHE A 148 -29.09 20.79 -1.08
CA PHE A 148 -28.22 19.69 -0.71
C PHE A 148 -27.23 19.34 -1.84
N TYR A 149 -27.70 19.20 -3.08
CA TYR A 149 -26.84 18.90 -4.23
C TYR A 149 -25.92 20.07 -4.61
N GLN A 150 -26.35 21.30 -4.37
CA GLN A 150 -25.49 22.48 -4.54
C GLN A 150 -24.34 22.46 -3.53
N ALA A 151 -24.64 22.16 -2.25
CA ALA A 151 -23.64 22.08 -1.20
C ALA A 151 -22.63 20.95 -1.44
N THR A 152 -23.09 19.75 -1.84
CA THR A 152 -22.19 18.63 -2.17
C THR A 152 -21.35 18.94 -3.41
N MET A 153 -21.91 19.64 -4.41
CA MET A 153 -21.17 20.02 -5.62
C MET A 153 -20.08 21.03 -5.30
N LEU A 154 -20.39 22.06 -4.50
CA LEU A 154 -19.40 23.01 -4.03
C LEU A 154 -18.29 22.29 -3.23
N ALA A 155 -18.65 21.38 -2.32
CA ALA A 155 -17.68 20.61 -1.56
C ALA A 155 -16.76 19.76 -2.46
N GLN A 156 -17.30 19.10 -3.49
CA GLN A 156 -16.51 18.37 -4.47
C GLN A 156 -15.57 19.29 -5.26
N LEU A 157 -16.06 20.41 -5.77
CA LEU A 157 -15.24 21.38 -6.51
C LEU A 157 -14.10 21.92 -5.66
N VAL A 158 -14.38 22.29 -4.40
CA VAL A 158 -13.36 22.75 -3.45
C VAL A 158 -12.34 21.64 -3.17
N PHE A 159 -12.80 20.41 -2.90
CA PHE A 159 -11.92 19.27 -2.63
C PHE A 159 -10.98 18.96 -3.81
N TYR A 160 -11.53 18.83 -5.02
CA TYR A 160 -10.73 18.53 -6.21
C TYR A 160 -9.88 19.72 -6.65
N GLY A 161 -10.35 20.96 -6.46
CA GLY A 161 -9.57 22.17 -6.66
C GLY A 161 -8.34 22.22 -5.76
N MET A 162 -8.49 21.91 -4.46
CA MET A 162 -7.36 21.76 -3.54
C MET A 162 -6.39 20.66 -3.98
N ALA A 163 -6.90 19.52 -4.46
CA ALA A 163 -6.05 18.45 -4.96
C ALA A 163 -5.22 18.88 -6.18
N VAL A 164 -5.82 19.58 -7.15
CA VAL A 164 -5.13 20.12 -8.33
C VAL A 164 -4.06 21.11 -7.90
N VAL A 165 -4.38 22.06 -7.01
CA VAL A 165 -3.38 23.00 -6.46
C VAL A 165 -2.24 22.24 -5.80
N GLY A 166 -2.53 21.20 -5.02
CA GLY A 166 -1.51 20.37 -4.38
C GLY A 166 -0.57 19.64 -5.34
N PHE A 167 -1.07 19.18 -6.49
CA PHE A 167 -0.24 18.52 -7.50
C PHE A 167 0.67 19.47 -8.26
N TYR A 168 0.20 20.69 -8.56
CA TYR A 168 0.97 21.67 -9.33
C TYR A 168 1.69 22.71 -8.48
N ALA A 169 1.54 22.65 -7.15
CA ALA A 169 2.19 23.56 -6.23
C ALA A 169 3.72 23.47 -6.30
N LYS A 170 4.34 24.55 -6.79
CA LYS A 170 5.80 24.74 -6.72
C LYS A 170 6.26 25.35 -5.39
N SER A 171 5.37 26.06 -4.69
CA SER A 171 5.67 26.71 -3.41
C SER A 171 5.76 25.70 -2.26
N GLU A 172 6.87 25.75 -1.51
CA GLU A 172 7.09 24.92 -0.32
C GLU A 172 6.06 25.18 0.79
N ARG A 173 5.54 26.42 0.90
CA ARG A 173 4.48 26.75 1.85
C ARG A 173 3.17 26.01 1.56
N ILE A 174 2.85 25.82 0.28
CA ILE A 174 1.65 25.09 -0.15
C ILE A 174 1.84 23.59 0.07
N LYS A 175 3.03 23.05 -0.24
CA LYS A 175 3.37 21.64 0.01
C LYS A 175 3.38 21.27 1.49
N GLN A 176 3.59 22.22 2.39
CA GLN A 176 3.51 21.97 3.84
C GLN A 176 2.09 22.11 4.40
N ASN A 177 1.15 22.66 3.64
CA ASN A 177 -0.23 22.84 4.10
C ASN A 177 -1.02 21.52 4.02
N LYS A 178 -1.45 21.01 5.17
CA LYS A 178 -2.23 19.76 5.30
C LYS A 178 -3.58 19.82 4.58
N LEU A 179 -4.22 20.99 4.52
CA LEU A 179 -5.52 21.16 3.85
C LEU A 179 -5.43 20.91 2.34
N ILE A 180 -4.27 21.11 1.75
CA ILE A 180 -4.03 20.94 0.30
C ILE A 180 -3.40 19.56 0.02
N THR A 181 -2.44 19.15 0.85
CA THR A 181 -1.74 17.88 0.66
C THR A 181 -2.59 16.65 0.95
N ILE A 182 -3.54 16.71 1.89
CA ILE A 182 -4.43 15.57 2.18
C ILE A 182 -5.34 15.25 0.98
N PRO A 183 -6.09 16.21 0.39
CA PRO A 183 -6.85 15.96 -0.84
C PRO A 183 -5.98 15.48 -2.01
N ALA A 184 -4.82 16.09 -2.23
CA ALA A 184 -3.91 15.67 -3.30
C ALA A 184 -3.45 14.22 -3.12
N PHE A 185 -3.00 13.85 -1.91
CA PHE A 185 -2.58 12.49 -1.60
C PHE A 185 -3.75 11.48 -1.74
N PHE A 186 -4.95 11.86 -1.28
CA PHE A 186 -6.15 11.05 -1.44
C PHE A 186 -6.46 10.78 -2.91
N CYS A 187 -6.44 11.80 -3.77
CA CYS A 187 -6.64 11.66 -5.21
C CYS A 187 -5.54 10.80 -5.85
N MET A 188 -4.28 10.97 -5.45
CA MET A 188 -3.15 10.17 -5.96
C MET A 188 -3.34 8.67 -5.64
N VAL A 189 -3.72 8.33 -4.41
CA VAL A 189 -3.94 6.93 -4.00
C VAL A 189 -5.12 6.32 -4.76
N ASN A 190 -6.22 7.07 -4.93
CA ASN A 190 -7.38 6.60 -5.70
C ASN A 190 -7.07 6.44 -7.19
N GLY A 191 -6.31 7.37 -7.78
CA GLY A 191 -5.81 7.25 -9.15
C GLY A 191 -4.91 6.02 -9.33
N ALA A 192 -4.02 5.76 -8.36
CA ALA A 192 -3.18 4.56 -8.37
C ALA A 192 -4.02 3.28 -8.24
N ALA A 193 -5.09 3.30 -7.43
CA ALA A 193 -6.01 2.18 -7.28
C ALA A 193 -6.83 1.90 -8.56
N LEU A 194 -7.26 2.94 -9.27
CA LEU A 194 -7.93 2.82 -10.55
C LEU A 194 -7.02 2.17 -11.60
N MET A 195 -5.80 2.71 -11.77
CA MET A 195 -4.82 2.15 -12.70
C MET A 195 -4.46 0.70 -12.37
N ALA A 196 -4.29 0.38 -11.09
CA ALA A 196 -4.03 -0.99 -10.66
C ALA A 196 -5.22 -1.92 -10.93
N THR A 197 -6.46 -1.45 -10.78
CA THR A 197 -7.66 -2.22 -11.12
C THR A 197 -7.69 -2.52 -12.62
N ILE A 198 -7.40 -1.51 -13.46
CA ILE A 198 -7.29 -1.68 -14.93
C ILE A 198 -6.18 -2.70 -15.28
N ASN A 199 -5.01 -2.62 -14.65
CA ASN A 199 -3.92 -3.57 -14.87
C ASN A 199 -4.36 -5.01 -14.57
N VAL A 200 -5.05 -5.23 -13.45
CA VAL A 200 -5.54 -6.56 -13.06
C VAL A 200 -6.60 -7.06 -14.04
N LEU A 201 -7.53 -6.21 -14.48
CA LEU A 201 -8.55 -6.56 -15.47
C LEU A 201 -7.95 -6.91 -16.84
N ARG A 202 -6.86 -6.24 -17.23
CA ARG A 202 -6.09 -6.54 -18.45
C ARG A 202 -5.15 -7.74 -18.32
N GLY A 203 -5.07 -8.36 -17.13
CA GLY A 203 -4.18 -9.48 -16.87
C GLY A 203 -2.69 -9.12 -16.79
N HIS A 204 -2.34 -7.84 -16.66
CA HIS A 204 -0.95 -7.40 -16.53
C HIS A 204 -0.31 -7.96 -15.24
N ARG A 205 0.89 -8.51 -15.38
CA ARG A 205 1.63 -9.18 -14.31
C ARG A 205 2.91 -8.40 -14.00
N ILE A 206 3.03 -7.89 -12.78
CA ILE A 206 4.23 -7.17 -12.33
C ILE A 206 5.09 -8.15 -11.54
N GLU A 207 5.98 -8.87 -12.24
CA GLU A 207 6.71 -10.01 -11.67
C GLU A 207 8.06 -9.65 -11.04
N ARG A 208 8.81 -8.70 -11.62
CA ARG A 208 10.15 -8.34 -11.14
C ARG A 208 10.19 -7.01 -10.40
N TRP A 209 10.77 -7.04 -9.21
CA TRP A 209 11.27 -5.85 -8.52
C TRP A 209 12.68 -5.56 -9.03
N GLU A 210 12.86 -4.43 -9.72
CA GLU A 210 14.19 -3.86 -9.94
C GLU A 210 14.47 -2.90 -8.79
N PRO A 211 15.34 -3.27 -7.82
CA PRO A 211 15.77 -2.31 -6.82
C PRO A 211 16.53 -1.19 -7.54
N LYS A 212 16.10 0.06 -7.37
CA LYS A 212 16.96 1.22 -7.64
C LYS A 212 18.13 1.13 -6.67
N ARG A 213 19.24 0.52 -7.09
CA ARG A 213 20.49 0.57 -6.32
C ARG A 213 20.94 2.02 -6.37
N VAL A 214 21.12 2.63 -5.20
CA VAL A 214 21.89 3.86 -5.12
C VAL A 214 23.33 3.42 -5.38
N GLU A 215 23.89 3.83 -6.51
CA GLU A 215 25.33 3.71 -6.74
C GLU A 215 26.00 4.54 -5.65
N VAL A 216 26.63 3.85 -4.71
CA VAL A 216 27.54 4.50 -3.78
C VAL A 216 28.80 4.72 -4.60
N GLU A 217 29.03 5.95 -5.08
CA GLU A 217 30.34 6.35 -5.58
C GLU A 217 31.33 6.16 -4.43
N THR A 218 32.08 5.05 -4.45
CA THR A 218 33.31 4.93 -3.70
C THR A 218 34.29 5.89 -4.35
N SER A 219 34.41 7.09 -3.79
CA SER A 219 35.54 7.96 -4.07
C SER A 219 36.80 7.26 -3.55
N GLU A 220 37.48 6.52 -4.43
CA GLU A 220 38.84 6.05 -4.22
C GLU A 220 39.75 7.28 -4.14
N THR A 221 40.04 7.73 -2.92
CA THR A 221 41.33 8.38 -2.64
C THR A 221 42.37 7.29 -2.51
N ALA A 222 42.81 6.75 -3.65
CA ALA A 222 44.08 6.03 -3.74
C ALA A 222 45.20 7.07 -3.72
N ASP A 223 45.68 7.42 -2.53
CA ASP A 223 46.91 8.20 -2.37
C ASP A 223 48.06 7.27 -1.92
N ALA A 224 48.98 7.09 -2.87
CA ALA A 224 50.42 6.83 -2.79
C ALA A 224 51.04 5.95 -1.67
N GLY A 225 51.74 4.90 -2.14
CA GLY A 225 52.91 4.28 -1.50
C GLY A 225 52.93 2.76 -1.68
N GLY A 226 53.57 2.13 -2.66
CA GLY A 226 54.78 2.51 -3.39
C GLY A 226 55.99 1.72 -2.89
N ILE A 227 56.01 0.37 -3.00
CA ILE A 227 57.23 -0.45 -3.09
C ILE A 227 56.98 -1.63 -4.05
N MET A 228 57.90 -1.78 -4.99
CA MET A 228 57.95 -2.67 -6.16
C MET A 228 58.31 -4.15 -5.83
N PRO A 229 58.26 -5.08 -6.82
CA PRO A 229 58.17 -6.53 -6.65
C PRO A 229 59.53 -7.25 -6.70
N ASP A 230 59.60 -8.51 -6.26
CA ASP A 230 60.24 -9.60 -7.02
C ASP A 230 59.97 -11.01 -6.44
N ALA A 231 60.24 -12.00 -7.29
CA ALA A 231 60.66 -13.38 -7.02
C ALA A 231 59.61 -14.51 -7.12
N LYS A 232 59.60 -15.09 -8.33
CA LYS A 232 59.27 -16.48 -8.70
C LYS A 232 59.74 -17.52 -7.67
N GLY A 233 59.03 -18.66 -7.60
CA GLY A 233 59.68 -19.95 -7.31
C GLY A 233 58.81 -21.03 -6.65
N VAL A 234 58.57 -22.09 -7.43
CA VAL A 234 58.12 -23.46 -7.10
C VAL A 234 56.62 -23.70 -6.90
#